data_AF-A0A3A0ALD1-F1
#
_entry.id   AF-A0A3A0ALD1-F1
#
_cell.length_a   1.000
_cell.length_b   1.000
_cell.length_c   1.000
_cell.angle_alpha   90.00
_cell.angle_beta   90.00
_cell.angle_gamma   90.00
#
_symmetry.space_group_name_H-M   'P 1'
#
loop_
_entity.id
_entity.type
_entity.pdbx_description
1 polymer ?
#
loop_
_entity_poly.entity_id
_entity_poly.type
_entity_poly.pdbx_seq_one_letter_code
_entity_poly.pdbx_strand_id
1 'polypeptide(L)'
;MNLLEALQPWGLEEWQIPDPLNLFMHTPPNADGAFDFHPAPSKAGDRIILRALVDCVVAVSSCPMDLSPINGGTIKPLAIRVGPRDAL
;
A
#
# COMPACT_ATOMS: atom_id res chain seq x y z
N MET A 1 -0.56 11.18 -10.39
CA MET A 1 -0.09 10.02 -9.60
C MET A 1 -0.90 9.96 -8.31
N ASN A 2 -1.46 8.80 -7.95
CA ASN A 2 -2.43 8.67 -6.84
C ASN A 2 -1.95 9.30 -5.51
N LEU A 3 -0.70 9.04 -5.10
CA LEU A 3 -0.19 9.57 -3.83
C LEU A 3 0.00 11.09 -3.86
N LEU A 4 0.51 11.65 -4.95
CA LEU A 4 0.71 13.09 -5.09
C LEU A 4 -0.62 13.85 -5.00
N GLU A 5 -1.66 13.35 -5.66
CA GLU A 5 -3.00 13.93 -5.59
C GLU A 5 -3.59 13.85 -4.17
N ALA A 6 -3.48 12.69 -3.51
CA ALA A 6 -3.96 12.50 -2.15
C ALA A 6 -3.22 13.36 -1.11
N LEU A 7 -1.94 13.66 -1.36
CA LEU A 7 -1.08 14.43 -0.46
C LEU A 7 -1.06 15.94 -0.76
N GLN A 8 -1.67 16.39 -1.86
CA GLN A 8 -1.73 17.80 -2.24
C GLN A 8 -2.21 18.75 -1.11
N PRO A 9 -3.24 18.41 -0.29
CA PRO A 9 -3.69 19.28 0.80
C PRO A 9 -2.62 19.56 1.86
N TRP A 10 -1.58 18.74 1.93
CA TRP A 10 -0.46 18.86 2.87
C TRP A 10 0.74 19.59 2.27
N GLY A 11 0.64 20.07 1.02
CA GLY A 11 1.70 20.83 0.34
C GLY A 11 2.96 20.01 0.05
N LEU A 12 2.84 18.68 -0.06
CA LEU A 12 3.97 17.80 -0.35
C LEU A 12 4.22 17.71 -1.86
N GLU A 13 5.49 17.83 -2.23
CA GLU A 13 5.99 17.64 -3.57
C GLU A 13 6.44 16.18 -3.79
N GLU A 14 6.50 15.75 -5.06
CA GLU A 14 6.80 14.36 -5.44
C GLU A 14 8.11 13.83 -4.82
N TRP A 15 9.17 14.64 -4.81
CA TRP A 15 10.48 14.25 -4.26
C TRP A 15 10.50 14.07 -2.73
N GLN A 16 9.45 14.52 -2.03
CA GLN A 16 9.29 14.33 -0.59
C GLN A 16 8.57 13.02 -0.25
N ILE A 17 7.99 12.35 -1.26
CA ILE A 17 7.25 11.10 -1.08
C ILE A 17 8.27 9.95 -1.13
N PRO A 18 8.42 9.16 -0.05
CA PRO A 18 9.33 8.02 -0.05
C PRO A 18 8.79 6.87 -0.91
N ASP A 19 9.65 5.88 -1.17
CA ASP A 19 9.21 4.60 -1.70
C ASP A 19 8.10 3.99 -0.81
N PRO A 20 7.05 3.41 -1.40
CA PRO A 20 5.92 2.94 -0.65
C PRO A 20 6.23 1.67 0.13
N LEU A 21 5.57 1.50 1.27
CA LEU A 21 5.38 0.19 1.87
C LEU A 21 4.27 -0.55 1.12
N ASN A 22 4.65 -1.51 0.28
CA ASN A 22 3.69 -2.29 -0.51
C ASN A 22 3.00 -3.37 0.34
N LEU A 23 1.92 -2.97 1.02
CA LEU A 23 1.12 -3.88 1.85
C LEU A 23 0.48 -4.99 0.99
N PHE A 24 0.48 -6.21 1.53
CA PHE A 24 -0.04 -7.44 0.91
C PHE A 24 0.69 -7.94 -0.35
N MET A 25 1.58 -7.15 -0.95
CA MET A 25 2.35 -7.53 -2.14
C MET A 25 3.29 -8.72 -1.83
N HIS A 26 3.41 -9.64 -2.79
CA HIS A 26 4.28 -10.81 -2.68
C HIS A 26 5.30 -10.81 -3.82
N THR A 27 6.46 -10.20 -3.54
CA THR A 27 7.58 -10.08 -4.47
C THR A 27 8.89 -10.47 -3.79
N PRO A 28 9.14 -11.78 -3.62
CA PRO A 28 10.35 -12.24 -2.96
C PRO A 28 11.59 -11.99 -3.84
N PRO A 29 12.74 -11.64 -3.25
CA PRO A 29 14.00 -11.63 -3.98
C PRO A 29 14.48 -13.06 -4.24
N ASN A 30 15.01 -13.27 -5.43
CA ASN A 30 15.72 -14.47 -5.85
C ASN A 30 17.19 -14.42 -5.41
N ALA A 31 17.89 -15.55 -5.48
CA ALA A 31 19.29 -15.67 -5.08
C ALA A 31 20.24 -14.76 -5.90
N ASP A 32 19.84 -14.39 -7.12
CA ASP A 32 20.56 -13.47 -8.01
C ASP A 32 20.17 -11.99 -7.82
N GLY A 33 19.26 -11.70 -6.89
CA GLY A 33 18.76 -10.36 -6.62
C GLY A 33 17.62 -9.90 -7.53
N ALA A 34 17.17 -10.73 -8.48
CA ALA A 34 15.94 -10.46 -9.23
C ALA A 34 14.71 -10.60 -8.31
N PHE A 35 13.58 -10.02 -8.69
CA PHE A 35 12.33 -10.18 -7.97
C PHE A 35 11.33 -10.98 -8.80
N ASP A 36 10.73 -11.98 -8.17
CA ASP A 36 9.57 -12.65 -8.72
C ASP A 36 8.30 -11.86 -8.38
N PHE A 37 7.28 -11.99 -9.23
CA PHE A 37 5.99 -11.34 -9.04
C PHE A 37 4.91 -12.40 -8.87
N HIS A 38 4.33 -12.47 -7.69
CA HIS A 38 3.27 -13.43 -7.37
C HIS A 38 1.99 -12.71 -6.97
N PRO A 39 0.82 -13.37 -7.13
CA PRO A 39 -0.41 -12.87 -6.53
C PRO A 39 -0.26 -12.66 -5.03
N ALA A 40 -0.84 -11.55 -4.55
CA ALA A 40 -0.94 -11.29 -3.12
C ALA A 40 -1.64 -12.48 -2.42
N PRO A 41 -1.08 -13.02 -1.31
CA PRO A 41 -1.67 -14.14 -0.58
C PRO A 41 -2.90 -13.72 0.26
N SER A 42 -3.14 -12.42 0.38
CA SER A 42 -4.24 -11.85 1.15
C SER A 42 -5.61 -12.13 0.52
N LYS A 43 -6.64 -12.25 1.36
CA LYS A 43 -8.04 -12.38 0.97
C LYS A 43 -8.89 -11.23 1.52
N ALA A 44 -10.13 -11.13 1.02
CA ALA A 44 -11.08 -10.15 1.54
C ALA A 44 -11.28 -10.33 3.05
N GLY A 45 -11.14 -9.23 3.80
CA GLY A 45 -11.22 -9.22 5.26
C GLY A 45 -9.88 -9.29 5.98
N ASP A 46 -8.80 -9.69 5.30
CA ASP A 46 -7.46 -9.57 5.88
C ASP A 46 -7.12 -8.08 6.11
N ARG A 47 -6.41 -7.81 7.20
CA ARG A 47 -6.10 -6.44 7.63
C ARG A 47 -4.74 -6.34 8.28
N ILE A 48 -4.14 -5.17 8.15
CA ILE A 48 -2.92 -4.77 8.84
C ILE A 48 -3.30 -3.61 9.75
N ILE A 49 -2.95 -3.71 11.03
CA ILE A 49 -3.19 -2.66 12.02
C ILE A 49 -1.86 -2.02 12.36
N LEU A 50 -1.73 -0.73 12.05
CA LEU A 50 -0.56 0.08 12.36
C LEU A 50 -0.90 1.03 13.50
N ARG A 51 0.05 1.24 14.41
CA ARG A 51 -0.04 2.24 15.47
C ARG A 51 0.78 3.45 15.06
N ALA A 52 0.15 4.62 14.98
CA ALA A 52 0.86 5.88 14.88
C ALA A 52 1.66 6.11 16.17
N LEU A 53 2.99 6.15 16.06
CA LEU A 53 3.91 6.42 17.19
C LEU A 53 4.16 7.91 17.37
N VAL A 54 3.88 8.70 16.34
CA VAL A 54 3.97 10.16 16.26
C VAL A 54 2.84 10.66 15.38
N ASP A 55 2.58 11.97 15.42
CA ASP A 55 1.65 12.59 14.47
C ASP A 55 2.17 12.41 13.04
N CYS A 56 1.31 11.90 12.16
CA CYS A 56 1.71 11.56 10.79
C CYS A 56 0.58 11.78 9.79
N VAL A 57 0.97 12.12 8.57
CA VAL A 57 0.10 12.06 7.39
C VAL A 57 0.29 10.70 6.74
N VAL A 58 -0.79 9.95 6.56
CA VAL A 58 -0.78 8.64 5.88
C VAL A 58 -1.61 8.74 4.61
N ALA A 59 -0.99 8.41 3.49
CA ALA A 59 -1.68 8.21 2.21
C ALA A 59 -1.58 6.74 1.80
N VAL A 60 -2.68 6.22 1.26
CA VAL A 60 -2.75 4.86 0.74
C VAL A 60 -3.30 4.94 -0.68
N SER A 61 -2.71 4.15 -1.56
CA SER A 61 -3.21 3.97 -2.91
C SER A 61 -3.56 2.51 -3.13
N SER A 62 -4.75 2.24 -3.66
CA SER A 62 -4.99 0.94 -4.27
C SER A 62 -4.21 0.89 -5.58
N CYS A 63 -3.19 0.03 -5.63
CA CYS A 63 -2.27 -0.06 -6.76
C CYS A 63 -3.06 -0.45 -8.03
N PRO A 64 -2.97 0.32 -9.12
CA PRO A 64 -3.75 0.06 -10.34
C PRO A 64 -3.11 -1.00 -11.26
N MET A 65 -2.13 -1.77 -10.79
CA MET A 65 -1.45 -2.78 -11.61
C MET A 65 -2.38 -3.95 -11.91
N ASP A 66 -2.81 -4.08 -13.16
CA ASP A 66 -3.64 -5.17 -13.68
C ASP A 66 -2.93 -6.02 -14.76
N LEU A 67 -1.76 -5.56 -15.22
CA LEU A 67 -0.95 -6.24 -16.24
C LEU A 67 -0.01 -7.31 -15.67
N SER A 68 0.20 -7.35 -14.35
CA SER A 68 1.07 -8.31 -13.67
C SER A 68 0.26 -9.13 -12.67
N PRO A 69 0.76 -10.31 -12.24
CA PRO A 69 0.01 -11.18 -11.35
C PRO A 69 -0.19 -10.61 -9.94
N ILE A 70 0.50 -9.52 -9.57
CA ILE A 70 0.56 -8.98 -8.20
C ILE A 70 -0.83 -8.78 -7.59
N ASN A 71 -1.76 -8.19 -8.34
CA ASN A 71 -3.14 -7.95 -7.90
C ASN A 71 -4.13 -9.03 -8.37
N GLY A 72 -3.64 -10.13 -8.96
CA GLY A 72 -4.49 -11.22 -9.47
C GLY A 72 -5.36 -10.83 -10.66
N GLY A 73 -4.96 -9.82 -11.45
CA GLY A 73 -5.64 -9.40 -12.69
C GLY A 73 -6.93 -8.60 -12.49
N THR A 74 -7.30 -8.23 -11.26
CA THR A 74 -8.45 -7.35 -11.00
C THR A 74 -8.17 -6.46 -9.80
N ILE A 75 -8.24 -5.15 -10.02
CA ILE A 75 -8.02 -4.14 -8.98
C ILE A 75 -9.22 -4.14 -8.02
N LYS A 76 -8.96 -4.14 -6.71
CA LYS A 76 -9.97 -4.18 -5.65
C LYS A 76 -9.85 -2.95 -4.73
N PRO A 77 -10.94 -2.51 -4.10
CA PRO A 77 -10.88 -1.40 -3.15
C PRO A 77 -10.11 -1.78 -1.88
N LEU A 78 -9.39 -0.81 -1.31
CA LEU A 78 -8.79 -0.88 0.02
C LEU A 78 -9.57 0.06 0.95
N ALA A 79 -9.86 -0.40 2.17
CA ALA A 79 -10.49 0.41 3.20
C ALA A 79 -9.45 0.86 4.22
N ILE A 80 -9.49 2.14 4.59
CA ILE A 80 -8.70 2.71 5.69
C ILE A 80 -9.66 3.07 6.82
N ARG A 81 -9.30 2.70 8.05
CA ARG A 81 -9.99 3.13 9.26
C ARG A 81 -8.97 3.75 10.20
N VAL A 82 -9.31 4.92 10.74
CA VAL A 82 -8.48 5.64 11.71
C VAL A 82 -9.28 5.77 12.98
N GLY A 83 -8.70 5.34 14.10
CA GLY A 83 -9.35 5.33 15.40
C GLY A 83 -8.46 4.78 16.49
N PRO A 84 -8.91 4.86 17.76
CA PRO A 84 -8.22 4.19 18.86
C PRO A 84 -8.17 2.68 18.62
N ARG A 85 -7.15 2.01 19.18
CA ARG A 85 -6.90 0.58 18.96
C ARG A 85 -8.13 -0.30 19.23
N ASP A 86 -8.94 0.10 20.20
CA ASP A 86 -10.06 -0.68 20.71
C ASP A 86 -11.32 -0.55 19.82
N ALA A 87 -11.27 0.33 18.82
CA ALA A 87 -12.37 0.64 17.90
C ALA A 87 -12.15 0.10 16.47
N LEU A 88 -11.15 -0.78 16.26
CA LEU A 88 -10.72 -1.27 14.93
C LEU A 88 -10.96 -2.76 14.69
#